data_AF-A0A8T3MLB5-F1
#
_entry.id   AF-A0A8T3MLB5-F1
#
_cell.length_a   1.000
_cell.length_b   1.000
_cell.length_c   1.000
_cell.angle_alpha   90.00
_cell.angle_beta   90.00
_cell.angle_gamma   90.00
#
_symmetry.space_group_name_H-M   'P 1'
#
loop_
_entity.id
_entity.type
_entity.pdbx_description
1 polymer ?
#
loop_
_entity_poly.entity_id
_entity_poly.type
_entity_poly.pdbx_seq_one_letter_code
_entity_poly.pdbx_strand_id
1 'polypeptide(L)' 'MPHEPEARPTDLPGTRVELEALHRETRRRRNAAAHGSPEHVAAIDLLGRIEVEIARIEREMVPPLV' A
#
# COMPACT_ATOMS: atom_id res chain seq x y z
N MET A 1 -17.73 -18.70 9.00
CA MET A 1 -17.53 -17.29 8.62
C MET A 1 -16.68 -17.29 7.36
N PRO A 2 -17.14 -16.75 6.22
CA PRO A 2 -16.25 -16.58 5.09
C PRO A 2 -15.26 -15.48 5.44
N HIS A 3 -13.97 -15.80 5.46
CA HIS A 3 -12.91 -14.81 5.55
C HIS A 3 -12.92 -14.01 4.23
N GLU A 4 -13.15 -12.70 4.29
CA GLU A 4 -12.98 -11.83 3.13
C GLU A 4 -11.57 -12.01 2.57
N PRO A 5 -11.40 -12.07 1.24
CA PRO A 5 -10.10 -12.35 0.66
C PRO A 5 -9.17 -11.17 0.96
N GLU A 6 -8.16 -11.40 1.80
CA GLU A 6 -7.00 -10.52 1.93
C GLU A 6 -6.44 -10.24 0.53
N ALA A 7 -6.42 -8.97 0.15
CA ALA A 7 -5.85 -8.52 -1.12
C ALA A 7 -4.46 -9.14 -1.28
N ARG A 8 -4.28 -9.93 -2.36
CA ARG A 8 -3.02 -10.61 -2.62
C ARG A 8 -1.98 -9.58 -3.09
N PRO A 9 -0.69 -9.80 -2.84
CA PRO A 9 0.39 -8.87 -3.25
C PRO A 9 0.46 -8.59 -4.76
N THR A 10 -0.29 -9.33 -5.59
CA THR A 10 -0.43 -9.13 -7.04
C THR A 10 -1.41 -8.03 -7.47
N ASP A 11 -2.14 -7.41 -6.54
CA ASP A 11 -3.25 -6.48 -6.89
C ASP A 11 -2.88 -4.99 -6.80
N LEU A 12 -1.61 -4.65 -6.56
CA LEU A 12 -1.18 -3.25 -6.48
C LEU A 12 -1.03 -2.63 -7.88
N PRO A 13 -1.35 -1.33 -8.04
CA PRO A 13 -1.11 -0.62 -9.28
C PRO A 13 0.37 -0.64 -9.69
N GLY A 14 0.62 -0.74 -10.99
CA GLY A 14 1.98 -0.91 -11.54
C GLY A 14 2.75 0.40 -11.74
N THR A 15 2.12 1.56 -11.55
CA THR A 15 2.77 2.86 -11.74
C THR A 15 2.94 3.61 -10.43
N ARG A 16 4.04 4.37 -10.33
CA ARG A 16 4.35 5.23 -9.17
C ARG A 16 3.21 6.19 -8.83
N VAL A 17 2.60 6.81 -9.84
CA VAL A 17 1.53 7.80 -9.66
C VAL A 17 0.26 7.17 -9.07
N GLU A 18 -0.13 5.99 -9.56
CA GLU A 18 -1.30 5.28 -9.04
C GLU A 18 -1.06 4.79 -7.61
N LEU A 19 0.16 4.32 -7.31
CA LEU A 19 0.55 3.93 -5.96
C LEU A 19 0.53 5.11 -4.99
N GLU A 20 1.01 6.28 -5.39
CA GLU A 20 0.92 7.51 -4.56
C GLU A 20 -0.53 7.92 -4.30
N ALA A 21 -1.41 7.80 -5.30
CA ALA A 21 -2.83 8.08 -5.15
C ALA A 21 -3.49 7.10 -4.17
N LEU A 22 -3.20 5.80 -4.32
CA LEU A 22 -3.68 4.75 -3.43
C LEU A 22 -3.15 4.94 -2.01
N HIS A 23 -1.88 5.33 -1.83
CA HIS A 23 -1.28 5.63 -0.53
C HIS A 23 -2.05 6.74 0.20
N ARG A 24 -2.30 7.85 -0.48
CA ARG A 24 -3.05 8.99 0.08
C ARG A 24 -4.45 8.58 0.51
N GLU A 25 -5.15 7.80 -0.30
CA GLU A 25 -6.49 7.32 0.02
C GLU A 25 -6.48 6.33 1.20
N THR A 26 -5.58 5.35 1.20
CA THR A 26 -5.43 4.41 2.32
C THR A 26 -5.08 5.13 3.63
N ARG A 27 -4.24 6.18 3.57
CA ARG A 27 -3.93 7.02 4.74
C ARG A 27 -5.17 7.76 5.26
N ARG A 28 -6.04 8.25 4.38
CA ARG A 28 -7.33 8.85 4.78
C ARG A 28 -8.21 7.83 5.48
N ARG A 29 -8.33 6.61 4.93
CA ARG A 29 -9.12 5.52 5.53
C ARG A 29 -8.60 5.13 6.91
N ARG A 30 -7.29 4.95 7.06
CA ARG A 30 -6.64 4.64 8.35
C ARG A 30 -6.96 5.69 9.41
N ASN A 31 -6.90 6.97 9.04
CA ASN A 31 -7.14 8.08 9.96
C ASN A 31 -8.63 8.22 10.36
N ALA A 32 -9.55 7.74 9.52
CA ALA A 32 -10.98 7.70 9.82
C ALA A 32 -11.39 6.46 10.64
N ALA A 33 -10.59 5.39 10.61
CA ALA A 33 -10.84 4.18 11.37
C ALA A 33 -10.48 4.34 12.86
N ALA A 34 -11.22 3.65 13.72
CA ALA A 34 -10.90 3.59 15.15
C ALA A 34 -9.52 2.95 15.35
N HIS A 35 -8.69 3.55 16.21
CA HIS A 35 -7.33 3.06 16.43
C HIS A 35 -7.34 1.59 16.90
N GLY A 36 -6.54 0.75 16.25
CA GLY A 36 -6.46 -0.67 16.52
C GLY A 36 -7.64 -1.51 16.00
N SER A 37 -8.61 -0.92 15.31
CA SER A 37 -9.66 -1.70 14.64
C SER A 37 -9.07 -2.53 13.49
N PRO A 38 -9.76 -3.61 13.06
CA PRO A 38 -9.32 -4.41 11.91
C PRO A 38 -9.06 -3.56 10.66
N GLU A 39 -9.89 -2.55 10.39
CA GLU A 39 -9.75 -1.63 9.26
C GLU A 39 -8.51 -0.74 9.42
N HIS A 40 -8.22 -0.30 10.65
CA HIS A 40 -7.02 0.49 10.95
C HIS A 40 -5.74 -0.34 10.71
N VAL A 41 -5.73 -1.59 11.19
CA VAL A 41 -4.61 -2.52 11.01
C VAL A 41 -4.42 -2.87 9.53
N ALA A 42 -5.49 -3.24 8.83
CA ALA A 42 -5.44 -3.56 7.40
C ALA A 42 -4.94 -2.36 6.56
N ALA A 43 -5.33 -1.14 6.92
CA ALA A 43 -4.84 0.06 6.25
C ALA A 43 -3.35 0.33 6.51
N ILE A 44 -2.83 0.01 7.70
CA ILE A 44 -1.38 0.07 7.99
C ILE A 44 -0.61 -0.94 7.13
N ASP A 45 -1.08 -2.19 7.09
CA ASP A 45 -0.44 -3.25 6.31
C ASP A 45 -0.42 -2.90 4.82
N LEU A 46 -1.52 -2.38 4.29
CA LEU A 46 -1.61 -1.95 2.90
C LEU A 46 -0.67 -0.76 2.61
N LEU A 47 -0.56 0.22 3.51
CA LEU A 47 0.40 1.33 3.34
C LEU A 47 1.83 0.83 3.21
N GLY A 48 2.24 -0.12 4.06
CA GLY A 48 3.58 -0.70 3.99
C GLY A 48 3.85 -1.41 2.65
N ARG A 49 2.88 -2.16 2.12
CA ARG A 49 3.01 -2.81 0.81
C ARG A 49 3.14 -1.80 -0.33
N ILE A 50 2.38 -0.70 -0.29
CA ILE A 50 2.46 0.37 -1.29
C ILE A 50 3.84 1.05 -1.27
N GLU A 51 4.37 1.33 -0.08
CA GLU A 51 5.68 2.00 0.07
C GLU A 51 6.84 1.15 -0.47
N VAL A 52 6.80 -0.17 -0.22
CA VAL A 52 7.78 -1.12 -0.79
C VAL A 52 7.71 -1.11 -2.32
N GLU A 53 6.51 -1.11 -2.89
CA GLU A 53 6.33 -1.15 -4.33
C GLU A 53 6.76 0.14 -5.02
N ILE A 54 6.50 1.31 -4.39
CA ILE A 54 7.04 2.59 -4.86
C ILE A 54 8.57 2.54 -4.86
N ALA A 55 9.19 2.09 -3.77
CA ALA A 55 10.64 2.00 -3.68
C ALA A 55 11.24 1.05 -4.73
N ARG A 56 10.55 -0.06 -5.05
CA ARG A 56 10.93 -0.98 -6.14
C ARG A 56 10.96 -0.25 -7.49
N ILE A 57 9.87 0.45 -7.83
CA ILE A 57 9.77 1.20 -9.10
C ILE A 57 10.83 2.31 -9.16
N GLU A 58 11.01 3.08 -8.07
CA GLU A 58 11.99 4.16 -8.03
C GLU A 58 13.43 3.65 -8.21
N ARG A 59 13.76 2.48 -7.63
CA ARG A 59 15.06 1.83 -7.84
C ARG A 59 15.28 1.38 -9.28
N GLU A 60 14.23 0.93 -9.97
CA GLU A 60 14.32 0.57 -11.38
C GLU A 60 14.55 1.79 -12.28
N MET A 61 14.07 2.97 -11.86
CA MET A 61 14.28 4.24 -12.56
C MET A 61 15.69 4.82 -12.35
N VAL A 62 16.30 4.59 -11.19
CA VAL A 62 17.66 5.06 -10.86
C VAL A 62 18.54 3.86 -10.55
N PRO A 63 19.25 3.30 -11.55
CA PRO A 63 20.12 2.17 -11.32
C PRO A 63 21.21 2.54 -10.29
N PRO A 64 21.55 1.62 -9.37
CA PRO A 64 22.61 1.89 -8.40
C PRO A 64 23.93 2.17 -9.14
N LEU A 65 24.68 3.15 -8.65
CA LEU A 65 26.04 3.43 -9.13
C LEU A 65 26.90 2.20 -8.80
N VAL A 66 27.25 1.42 -9.81
CA VAL A 66 28.21 0.31 -9.73
C VAL A 66 29.65 0.79 -9.84
#